data_AF-A0A968A5E0-F1
#
_entry.id   AF-A0A968A5E0-F1
#
_cell.length_a   1.000
_cell.length_b   1.000
_cell.length_c   1.000
_cell.angle_alpha   90.00
_cell.angle_beta   90.00
_cell.angle_gamma   90.00
#
_symmetry.space_group_name_H-M   'P 1'
#
loop_
_entity.id
_entity.type
_entity.pdbx_description
1 polymer ?
#
loop_
_entity_poly.entity_id
_entity_poly.type
_entity_poly.pdbx_seq_one_letter_code
_entity_poly.pdbx_strand_id
1 'polypeptide(L)' 'MRKISGIETVALSGGVWQNMTLLGKTYQNLEKDGFTVLIHERVPANDGGISLGQAVIANQNKDRI' A
#
# COMPACT_ATOMS: atom_id res chain seq x y z
N MET A 1 11.47 8.00 9.44
CA MET A 1 11.45 7.57 8.03
C MET A 1 11.15 8.71 7.06
N ARG A 2 9.98 9.37 7.06
CA ARG A 2 9.70 10.49 6.12
C ARG A 2 10.78 11.58 6.09
N LYS A 3 11.25 12.05 7.26
CA LYS A 3 12.34 13.05 7.35
C LYS A 3 13.67 12.61 6.71
N ILE A 4 13.89 11.29 6.61
CA ILE A 4 15.13 10.71 6.09
C ILE A 4 15.00 10.38 4.61
N SER A 5 13.84 9.84 4.18
CA SER A 5 13.63 9.38 2.81
C SER A 5 12.94 10.39 1.89
N GLY A 6 12.28 11.42 2.45
CA GLY A 6 11.45 12.35 1.68
C GLY A 6 10.17 11.75 1.10
N ILE A 7 9.84 10.48 1.42
CA ILE A 7 8.66 9.81 0.85
C ILE A 7 7.37 10.34 1.47
N GLU A 8 6.43 10.75 0.61
CA GLU A 8 5.14 11.33 1.00
C GLU A 8 3.92 10.44 0.65
N THR A 9 4.15 9.36 -0.11
CA THR A 9 3.10 8.40 -0.46
C THR A 9 3.30 7.10 0.32
N VAL A 10 2.22 6.57 0.90
CA VAL A 10 2.23 5.33 1.67
C VAL A 10 1.11 4.41 1.21
N ALA A 11 1.34 3.10 1.20
CA ALA A 11 0.35 2.10 0.84
C ALA A 11 0.01 1.22 2.04
N LEU A 12 -1.29 1.03 2.31
CA LEU A 12 -1.79 0.10 3.34
C LEU A 12 -2.20 -1.21 2.65
N SER A 13 -1.41 -2.26 2.86
CA SER A 13 -1.58 -3.59 2.24
C SER A 13 -1.34 -4.70 3.27
N GLY A 14 -1.83 -5.91 3.00
CA GLY A 14 -1.87 -7.03 3.95
C GLY A 14 -3.25 -7.20 4.58
N GLY A 15 -3.58 -8.44 4.97
CA GLY A 15 -4.92 -8.81 5.46
C GLY A 15 -5.41 -8.05 6.69
N VAL A 16 -4.50 -7.48 7.50
CA VAL A 16 -4.85 -6.63 8.66
C VAL A 16 -5.73 -5.44 8.25
N TRP A 17 -5.53 -4.88 7.06
CA TRP A 17 -6.28 -3.72 6.59
C TRP A 17 -7.69 -4.05 6.07
N GLN A 18 -8.10 -5.32 6.12
CA GLN A 18 -9.53 -5.67 6.00
C GLN A 18 -10.31 -5.28 7.27
N ASN A 19 -9.63 -5.00 8.38
CA ASN A 19 -10.26 -4.39 9.55
C ASN A 19 -10.56 -2.91 9.28
N MET A 20 -11.83 -2.61 8.99
CA MET A 20 -12.28 -1.26 8.63
C MET A 20 -12.04 -0.21 9.73
N THR A 21 -12.05 -0.62 11.00
CA THR A 21 -11.74 0.29 12.12
C THR A 21 -10.27 0.70 12.10
N LEU A 22 -9.36 -0.26 11.91
CA LEU A 22 -7.93 0.03 11.81
C LEU A 22 -7.62 0.82 10.54
N LEU A 23 -8.17 0.39 9.40
CA LEU A 23 -8.01 1.06 8.12
C LEU A 23 -8.46 2.53 8.19
N GLY A 24 -9.69 2.77 8.66
CA GLY A 24 -10.24 4.13 8.72
C GLY A 24 -9.44 5.05 9.64
N LYS A 25 -9.07 4.59 10.84
CA LYS A 25 -8.28 5.38 11.78
C LYS A 25 -6.87 5.68 11.27
N THR A 26 -6.19 4.68 10.71
CA THR A 26 -4.85 4.85 10.18
C THR A 26 -4.84 5.73 8.92
N TYR A 27 -5.79 5.53 8.00
CA TYR A 27 -5.97 6.36 6.82
C TYR A 27 -6.11 7.84 7.22
N GLN A 28 -7.06 8.15 8.11
CA GLN A 28 -7.32 9.53 8.53
C GLN A 28 -6.12 10.18 9.21
N ASN A 29 -5.39 9.44 10.05
CA ASN A 29 -4.21 9.98 10.71
C ASN A 29 -3.08 10.26 9.72
N LEU A 30 -2.82 9.35 8.76
CA LEU A 30 -1.80 9.55 7.73
C LEU A 30 -2.16 10.70 6.78
N GLU A 31 -3.42 10.82 6.38
CA GLU A 31 -3.89 11.91 5.54
C GLU A 31 -3.75 13.27 6.25
N LYS A 32 -4.11 13.35 7.55
CA LYS A 32 -3.90 14.55 8.38
C LYS A 32 -2.43 14.93 8.52
N ASP A 33 -1.54 13.95 8.57
CA ASP A 33 -0.08 14.15 8.60
C ASP A 33 0.49 14.52 7.21
N GLY A 34 -0.37 14.67 6.20
CA GLY A 34 -0.02 15.14 4.85
C GLY A 34 0.54 14.05 3.94
N PHE A 35 0.25 12.78 4.18
CA PHE A 35 0.59 11.70 3.26
C PHE A 35 -0.49 11.48 2.20
N THR A 36 -0.07 11.10 0.99
CA THR A 36 -0.97 10.43 0.04
C THR A 36 -1.09 8.96 0.43
N VAL A 37 -2.30 8.52 0.79
CA VAL A 37 -2.54 7.16 1.28
C VAL A 37 -3.18 6.32 0.18
N LEU A 38 -2.55 5.21 -0.18
CA LEU A 38 -3.04 4.22 -1.14
C LEU A 38 -3.64 3.02 -0.40
N ILE A 39 -4.81 2.57 -0.84
CA ILE A 39 -5.50 1.40 -0.32
C ILE A 39 -5.93 0.48 -1.47
N HIS A 40 -6.19 -0.78 -1.16
CA HIS A 40 -6.70 -1.76 -2.11
C HIS A 40 -8.16 -1.48 -2.47
N GLU A 41 -8.49 -1.46 -3.76
CA GLU A 41 -9.87 -1.26 -4.28
C GLU A 41 -10.36 -2.46 -5.11
N ARG A 42 -9.56 -2.90 -6.09
CA ARG A 42 -9.97 -3.92 -7.07
C ARG A 42 -9.52 -5.34 -6.73
N VAL A 43 -8.44 -5.47 -5.95
CA VAL A 43 -7.93 -6.74 -5.43
C VAL A 43 -7.97 -6.68 -3.91
N PRO A 44 -8.13 -7.81 -3.21
CA PRO A 44 -8.14 -7.78 -1.76
C PRO A 44 -6.74 -7.46 -1.23
N ALA A 45 -6.68 -6.76 -0.09
CA ALA A 45 -5.42 -6.48 0.60
C ALA A 45 -4.72 -7.73 1.15
N ASN A 46 -5.42 -8.88 1.22
CA ASN A 46 -4.90 -10.14 1.73
C ASN A 46 -4.24 -10.98 0.62
N ASP A 47 -3.97 -12.25 0.94
CA ASP A 47 -3.23 -13.17 0.06
C ASP A 47 -3.92 -13.40 -1.30
N GLY A 48 -5.23 -13.15 -1.41
CA GLY A 48 -5.94 -13.19 -2.68
C GLY A 48 -5.45 -12.15 -3.70
N GLY A 49 -4.75 -11.10 -3.27
CA GLY A 49 -4.16 -10.06 -4.13
C GLY A 49 -2.66 -10.20 -4.37
N ILE A 50 -1.98 -11.17 -3.74
CA ILE A 50 -0.51 -11.28 -3.79
C ILE A 50 0.01 -11.57 -5.20
N SER A 51 -0.68 -12.42 -5.96
CA SER A 51 -0.26 -12.83 -7.31
C SER A 51 -0.14 -11.64 -8.27
N LEU A 52 -0.98 -10.61 -8.12
CA LEU A 52 -0.90 -9.38 -8.91
C LEU A 52 0.42 -8.64 -8.63
N GLY A 53 0.77 -8.47 -7.35
CA GLY A 53 2.02 -7.82 -6.96
C GLY A 53 3.24 -8.58 -7.49
N GLN A 54 3.22 -9.91 -7.40
CA GLN A 54 4.27 -10.77 -7.96
C GLN A 54 4.43 -10.59 -9.47
N ALA A 55 3.33 -10.58 -10.22
CA ALA A 55 3.35 -10.39 -11.67
C ALA A 55 3.93 -9.03 -12.08
N VAL A 56 3.53 -7.94 -11.40
CA VAL A 56 4.01 -6.58 -11.70
C VAL A 56 5.50 -6.44 -11.39
N ILE A 57 5.98 -6.94 -10.25
CA ILE A 57 7.41 -6.91 -9.89
C ILE A 57 8.24 -7.74 -10.87
N ALA A 58 7.77 -8.93 -11.24
CA ALA A 58 8.45 -9.75 -12.24
C ALA A 58 8.55 -9.02 -13.60
N ASN A 59 7.50 -8.31 -14.02
CA ASN A 59 7.54 -7.51 -15.24
C ASN A 59 8.56 -6.35 -15.16
N GLN A 60 8.51 -5.55 -14.08
CA GLN A 60 9.46 -4.44 -13.90
C GLN A 60 10.92 -4.89 -13.86
N ASN A 61 11.20 -6.07 -13.31
CA ASN A 61 12.55 -6.62 -13.27
C ASN A 61 13.03 -7.12 -14.63
N LYS A 62 12.13 -7.60 -15.51
CA LYS A 62 12.49 -7.96 -16.89
C LYS A 62 12.92 -6.74 -17.69
N ASP A 63 12.24 -5.61 -17.52
CA ASP A 63 12.55 -4.37 -18.24
C ASP A 63 13.88 -3.72 -17.82
N ARG A 64 14.53 -4.24 -16.77
CA ARG A 64 15.84 -3.77 -16.25
C ARG A 64 17.04 -4.56 -16.78
N ILE A 65 16.84 -5.62 -17.56
CA ILE A 65 17.87 -6.50 -18.15
C ILE A 65 17.92 -6.25 -19.65
#